data_AF-A0A377FXU8-F1
#
_entry.id   AF-A0A377FXU8-F1
#
_cell.length_a   1.000
_cell.length_b   1.000
_cell.length_c   1.000
_cell.angle_alpha   90.00
_cell.angle_beta   90.00
_cell.angle_gamma   90.00
#
_symmetry.space_group_name_H-M   'P 1'
#
loop_
_entity.id
_entity.type
_entity.pdbx_description
1 polymer ?
#
loop_
_entity_poly.entity_id
_entity_poly.type
_entity_poly.pdbx_seq_one_letter_code
_entity_poly.pdbx_strand_id
1 'polypeptide(L)'
;MKKWVALALGTGLVLSGAHGADAAKPEKKDNTKWKLVWSDEFNKSEIDQTKWNFDTGNWLVDKDGNPVAPGWGNNEKQFYTDKNKTLS
;
A
#
# COMPACT_ATOMS: atom_id res chain seq x y z
N MET A 1 46.02 32.52 -65.42
CA MET A 1 44.78 31.97 -64.81
C MET A 1 43.95 33.14 -64.26
N LYS A 2 42.61 33.03 -64.30
CA LYS A 2 41.65 34.14 -64.34
C LYS A 2 41.10 34.53 -62.94
N LYS A 3 41.11 35.85 -62.67
CA LYS A 3 40.22 36.76 -61.88
C LYS A 3 39.53 36.33 -60.54
N TRP A 4 39.91 37.04 -59.47
CA TRP A 4 39.24 37.69 -58.31
C TRP A 4 37.72 37.56 -57.93
N VAL A 5 37.49 37.45 -56.59
CA VAL A 5 36.51 38.08 -55.63
C VAL A 5 35.18 37.38 -55.22
N ALA A 6 34.99 37.23 -53.89
CA ALA A 6 33.85 37.66 -53.02
C ALA A 6 33.63 36.68 -51.83
N LEU A 7 33.90 37.07 -50.58
CA LEU A 7 32.96 37.61 -49.58
C LEU A 7 31.93 36.60 -49.04
N ALA A 8 32.08 36.21 -47.77
CA ALA A 8 30.99 35.67 -46.95
C ALA A 8 31.10 36.22 -45.53
N LEU A 9 30.15 37.07 -45.15
CA LEU A 9 29.87 37.51 -43.78
C LEU A 9 29.32 36.30 -43.01
N GLY A 10 30.09 35.79 -42.04
CA GLY A 10 29.62 34.74 -41.13
C GLY A 10 28.74 35.34 -40.04
N THR A 11 27.43 35.14 -40.16
CA THR A 11 26.47 35.32 -39.07
C THR A 11 26.67 34.21 -38.04
N GLY A 12 26.83 34.60 -36.77
CA GLY A 12 26.96 33.67 -35.65
C GLY A 12 25.68 32.86 -35.45
N LEU A 13 25.80 31.54 -35.50
CA LEU A 13 24.72 30.59 -35.19
C LEU A 13 24.57 30.49 -33.66
N VAL A 14 23.39 30.86 -33.16
CA VAL A 14 23.03 30.77 -31.74
C VAL A 14 22.74 29.31 -31.36
N LEU A 15 23.31 28.87 -30.23
CA LEU A 15 23.06 27.57 -29.59
C LEU A 15 21.56 27.32 -29.34
N SER A 16 21.09 26.11 -29.62
CA SER A 16 19.82 25.60 -29.06
C SER A 16 20.04 24.20 -28.51
N GLY A 17 20.08 24.12 -27.17
CA GLY A 17 20.02 22.86 -26.44
C GLY A 17 18.63 22.26 -26.58
N ALA A 18 18.56 21.05 -27.13
CA ALA A 18 17.37 20.22 -27.08
C ALA A 18 17.07 19.88 -25.62
N HIS A 19 16.08 20.57 -25.05
CA HIS A 19 15.41 20.11 -23.84
C HIS A 19 14.61 18.86 -24.21
N GLY A 20 15.02 17.71 -23.67
CA GLY A 20 14.22 16.51 -23.70
C GLY A 20 12.89 16.81 -23.02
N ALA A 21 11.81 16.84 -23.80
CA ALA A 21 10.46 16.87 -23.27
C ALA A 21 10.16 15.44 -22.78
N ASP A 22 10.35 15.20 -21.48
CA ASP A 22 9.69 14.09 -20.81
C ASP A 22 8.18 14.31 -20.94
N ALA A 23 7.54 13.47 -21.76
CA ALA A 23 6.09 13.43 -21.87
C ALA A 23 5.51 12.94 -20.54
N ALA A 24 5.15 13.89 -19.67
CA ALA A 24 4.49 13.60 -18.41
C ALA A 24 3.22 12.80 -18.67
N LYS A 25 3.21 11.54 -18.20
CA LYS A 25 2.03 10.68 -18.20
C LYS A 25 0.92 11.37 -17.40
N PRO A 26 -0.33 11.44 -17.88
CA PRO A 26 -1.40 12.12 -17.15
C PRO A 26 -1.63 11.39 -15.83
N GLU A 27 -1.39 12.10 -14.72
CA GLU A 27 -1.67 11.63 -13.38
C GLU A 27 -3.18 11.50 -13.21
N LYS A 28 -3.67 10.27 -12.93
CA LYS A 28 -5.07 10.04 -12.58
C LYS A 28 -5.35 10.78 -11.26
N LYS A 29 -6.20 11.80 -11.30
CA LYS A 29 -6.80 12.38 -10.09
C LYS A 29 -7.73 11.35 -9.46
N ASP A 30 -7.29 10.76 -8.35
CA ASP A 30 -8.16 9.98 -7.48
C ASP A 30 -9.11 10.92 -6.73
N ASN A 31 -10.40 10.87 -7.06
CA ASN A 31 -11.46 11.70 -6.45
C ASN A 31 -12.02 11.06 -5.16
N THR A 32 -11.26 10.18 -4.51
CA THR A 32 -11.72 9.45 -3.32
C THR A 32 -11.56 10.31 -2.07
N LYS A 33 -12.69 10.64 -1.43
CA LYS A 33 -12.73 11.38 -0.16
C LYS A 33 -12.19 10.58 1.03
N TRP A 34 -11.89 9.30 0.83
CA TRP A 34 -11.47 8.37 1.87
C TRP A 34 -10.08 7.82 1.55
N LYS A 35 -9.24 7.75 2.59
CA LYS A 35 -7.91 7.15 2.54
C LYS A 35 -7.90 5.91 3.41
N LEU A 36 -7.40 4.80 2.88
CA LEU A 36 -7.16 3.58 3.66
C LEU A 36 -6.12 3.84 4.75
N VAL A 37 -6.44 3.53 6.00
CA VAL A 37 -5.55 3.75 7.17
C VAL A 37 -5.10 2.46 7.85
N TRP A 38 -5.78 1.34 7.58
CA TRP A 38 -5.44 0.04 8.13
C TRP A 38 -5.95 -1.08 7.22
N SER A 39 -5.14 -2.11 7.02
CA SER A 39 -5.56 -3.36 6.40
C SER A 39 -4.67 -4.53 6.83
N ASP A 40 -5.17 -5.75 6.61
CA ASP A 40 -4.41 -6.99 6.67
C ASP A 40 -4.88 -7.91 5.54
N GLU A 41 -4.02 -8.12 4.55
CA GLU A 41 -4.37 -8.85 3.32
C GLU A 41 -4.18 -10.38 3.45
N PHE A 42 -3.71 -10.86 4.62
CA PHE A 42 -3.49 -12.28 4.90
C PHE A 42 -2.55 -12.99 3.91
N ASN A 43 -1.64 -12.26 3.26
CA ASN A 43 -0.70 -12.80 2.28
C ASN A 43 0.41 -13.70 2.89
N LYS A 44 0.45 -13.84 4.22
CA LYS A 44 1.40 -14.72 4.92
C LYS A 44 0.71 -16.04 5.25
N SER A 45 1.47 -17.10 5.50
CA SER A 45 0.94 -18.39 5.91
C SER A 45 0.41 -18.43 7.35
N GLU A 46 0.67 -17.37 8.13
CA GLU A 46 0.34 -17.28 9.56
C GLU A 46 -0.30 -15.92 9.88
N ILE A 47 -1.14 -15.90 10.91
CA ILE A 47 -1.80 -14.70 11.42
C ILE A 47 -0.79 -13.75 12.07
N ASP A 48 -0.88 -12.46 11.75
CA ASP A 48 -0.07 -11.42 12.38
C ASP A 48 -0.55 -11.13 13.81
N GLN A 49 0.13 -11.69 14.82
CA GLN A 49 -0.20 -11.52 16.23
C GLN A 49 0.08 -10.11 16.78
N THR A 50 0.67 -9.20 15.98
CA THR A 50 0.75 -7.78 16.35
C THR A 50 -0.57 -7.04 16.07
N LYS A 51 -1.44 -7.64 15.25
CA LYS A 51 -2.76 -7.09 14.87
C LYS A 51 -3.92 -7.87 15.50
N TRP A 52 -3.75 -9.18 15.69
CA TRP A 52 -4.82 -10.09 16.10
C TRP A 52 -4.45 -10.88 17.35
N ASN A 53 -5.46 -11.18 18.17
CA ASN A 53 -5.38 -12.10 19.30
C ASN A 53 -6.48 -13.16 19.21
N PHE A 54 -6.33 -14.24 19.96
CA PHE A 54 -7.32 -15.32 20.01
C PHE A 54 -7.87 -15.48 21.42
N ASP A 55 -9.18 -15.36 21.53
CA ASP A 55 -9.90 -15.86 22.68
C ASP A 55 -10.08 -17.37 22.58
N THR A 56 -9.97 -18.05 23.71
CA THR A 56 -10.10 -19.51 23.78
C THR A 56 -11.17 -19.90 24.80
N GLY A 57 -11.91 -20.96 24.49
CA GLY A 57 -12.97 -21.48 25.33
C GLY A 57 -14.39 -21.05 24.93
N ASN A 58 -15.29 -21.15 25.90
CA ASN A 58 -16.72 -20.89 25.79
C ASN A 58 -17.18 -19.93 26.91
N TRP A 59 -16.33 -18.99 27.31
CA TRP A 59 -16.57 -18.14 28.47
C TRP A 59 -16.08 -16.72 28.22
N LEU A 60 -16.88 -15.74 28.62
CA LEU A 60 -16.39 -14.38 28.84
C LEU A 60 -15.62 -14.35 30.15
N VAL A 61 -14.43 -13.76 30.14
CA VAL A 61 -13.60 -13.55 31.34
C VAL A 61 -13.33 -12.07 31.55
N ASP A 62 -13.09 -11.66 32.80
CA ASP A 62 -12.64 -10.31 33.11
C ASP A 62 -11.12 -10.16 32.88
N LYS A 63 -10.60 -8.95 33.13
CA LYS A 63 -9.17 -8.63 32.99
C LYS A 63 -8.23 -9.46 33.88
N ASP A 64 -8.76 -10.03 34.96
CA ASP A 64 -8.01 -10.85 35.92
C ASP A 64 -8.19 -12.35 35.62
N GLY A 65 -8.95 -12.70 34.57
CA GLY A 65 -9.22 -14.06 34.13
C GLY A 65 -10.40 -14.74 34.82
N ASN A 66 -11.20 -14.02 35.62
CA ASN A 66 -12.35 -14.62 36.28
C ASN A 66 -13.53 -14.77 35.31
N PRO A 67 -14.29 -15.88 35.37
CA PRO A 67 -15.43 -16.09 34.48
C PRO A 67 -16.55 -15.09 34.79
N VAL A 68 -17.03 -14.42 33.74
CA VAL A 68 -18.14 -13.44 33.77
C VAL A 68 -19.43 -14.09 33.27
N ALA A 69 -19.38 -14.82 32.15
CA ALA A 69 -20.56 -15.48 31.59
C ALA A 69 -20.20 -16.71 30.71
N PRO A 70 -21.02 -17.77 30.72
CA PRO A 70 -20.91 -18.90 29.79
C PRO A 70 -21.37 -18.54 28.37
N GLY A 71 -20.92 -19.33 27.40
CA GLY A 71 -21.42 -19.32 26.03
C GLY A 71 -21.41 -17.93 25.41
N TRP A 72 -20.33 -17.17 25.65
CA TRP A 72 -20.09 -15.82 25.11
C TRP A 72 -21.23 -14.80 25.32
N GLY A 73 -22.10 -15.04 26.30
CA GLY A 73 -23.27 -14.20 26.60
C GLY A 73 -24.51 -14.48 25.74
N ASN A 74 -24.44 -15.46 24.83
CA ASN A 74 -25.51 -15.80 23.88
C ASN A 74 -25.78 -17.32 23.79
N ASN A 75 -25.45 -18.07 24.86
CA ASN A 75 -25.65 -19.53 24.96
C ASN A 75 -24.96 -20.36 23.86
N GLU A 76 -23.89 -19.84 23.28
CA GLU A 76 -23.06 -20.56 22.31
C GLU A 76 -22.57 -21.89 22.88
N LYS A 77 -22.44 -22.90 22.00
CA LYS A 77 -21.96 -24.25 22.34
C LYS A 77 -20.57 -24.53 21.79
N GLN A 78 -20.06 -23.63 20.96
CA GLN A 78 -18.76 -23.70 20.33
C GLN A 78 -17.67 -23.44 21.35
N PHE A 79 -16.55 -24.17 21.25
CA PHE A 79 -15.36 -23.92 22.04
C PHE A 79 -14.30 -23.32 21.11
N TYR A 80 -13.99 -22.03 21.29
CA TYR A 80 -12.97 -21.36 20.48
C TYR A 80 -11.57 -21.86 20.84
N THR A 81 -10.71 -21.98 19.82
CA THR A 81 -9.34 -22.47 19.97
C THR A 81 -8.36 -21.62 19.16
N ASP A 82 -7.09 -21.73 19.53
CA ASP A 82 -5.93 -21.15 18.85
C ASP A 82 -5.22 -22.14 17.92
N LYS A 83 -5.69 -23.40 17.82
CA LYS A 83 -5.02 -24.47 17.07
C LYS A 83 -5.18 -24.30 15.54
N ASN A 84 -4.07 -24.54 14.82
CA ASN A 84 -3.94 -24.65 13.36
C ASN A 84 -4.61 -23.53 12.54
N LYS A 85 -4.02 -22.32 12.55
CA LYS A 85 -4.43 -21.21 11.67
C LYS A 85 -3.39 -20.95 10.60
N THR A 86 -3.21 -21.95 9.73
CA THR A 86 -2.49 -21.78 8.47
C THR A 86 -3.42 -21.07 7.49
N LEU A 87 -2.95 -19.97 6.93
CA LEU A 87 -3.62 -19.27 5.83
C LEU A 87 -3.22 -19.95 4.52
N SER A 88 -4.22 -20.29 3.68
CA SER A 88 -4.05 -20.94 2.38
C SER A 88 -4.43 -20.03 1.23
#